data_AF-A0A2N2Y4H3-F1
#
_entry.id   AF-A0A2N2Y4H3-F1
#
_cell.length_a   1.000
_cell.length_b   1.000
_cell.length_c   1.000
_cell.angle_alpha   90.00
_cell.angle_beta   90.00
_cell.angle_gamma   90.00
#
_symmetry.space_group_name_H-M   'P 1'
#
loop_
_entity.id
_entity.type
_entity.pdbx_description
1 polymer ?
#
loop_
_entity_poly.entity_id
_entity_poly.type
_entity_poly.pdbx_seq_one_letter_code
_entity_poly.pdbx_strand_id
1 'polypeptide(L)'
;MSAFKAYDIRGVYGKDFTGEDVYRIGRCIPSLFGVTKVLIGRDCRLSSPEMYDRLTAGITEAGADVYNSGLCTTPFIYWATAEYIFDLSVMITASHNP
;
A
#
# COMPACT_ATOMS: atom_id res chain seq x y z
N MET A 1 14.28 -10.31 1.95
CA MET A 1 13.16 -9.85 1.11
C MET A 1 13.70 -9.50 -0.27
N SER A 2 13.46 -10.33 -1.28
CA SER A 2 13.84 -10.02 -2.66
C SER A 2 12.90 -9.01 -3.32
N ALA A 3 11.75 -8.72 -2.69
CA ALA A 3 10.70 -7.89 -3.26
C ALA A 3 11.00 -6.37 -3.27
N PHE A 4 11.86 -5.87 -2.38
CA PHE A 4 12.25 -4.44 -2.39
C PHE A 4 13.18 -4.16 -3.57
N LYS A 5 12.75 -3.31 -4.50
CA LYS A 5 13.51 -2.86 -5.67
C LYS A 5 13.92 -1.40 -5.48
N ALA A 6 14.60 -0.85 -6.48
CA ALA A 6 15.14 0.51 -6.41
C ALA A 6 14.07 1.60 -6.17
N TYR A 7 12.86 1.41 -6.70
CA TYR A 7 11.82 2.45 -6.69
C TYR A 7 10.49 2.01 -6.06
N ASP A 8 10.27 0.71 -5.89
CA ASP A 8 9.02 0.16 -5.38
C ASP A 8 9.21 -1.28 -4.87
N ILE A 9 8.12 -1.89 -4.41
CA ILE A 9 8.08 -3.28 -3.94
C ILE A 9 7.45 -4.12 -5.06
N ARG A 10 8.22 -5.07 -5.61
CA ARG A 10 7.81 -5.96 -6.70
C ARG A 10 8.26 -7.39 -6.48
N GLY A 11 7.30 -8.31 -6.60
CA GLY A 11 7.53 -9.75 -6.59
C GLY A 11 6.23 -10.50 -6.87
N VAL A 12 6.30 -11.82 -6.90
CA VAL A 12 5.14 -12.72 -6.96
C VAL A 12 4.55 -12.87 -5.56
N TYR A 13 3.31 -12.44 -5.36
CA TYR A 13 2.62 -12.58 -4.08
C TYR A 13 2.42 -14.04 -3.68
N GLY A 14 2.65 -14.36 -2.41
CA GLY A 14 2.67 -15.72 -1.89
C GLY A 14 3.99 -16.49 -2.13
N LYS A 15 4.94 -15.91 -2.87
CA LYS A 15 6.26 -16.50 -3.14
C LYS A 15 7.41 -15.59 -2.72
N ASP A 16 7.47 -14.38 -3.27
CA ASP A 16 8.55 -13.42 -3.01
C ASP A 16 8.26 -12.54 -1.78
N PHE A 17 6.97 -12.35 -1.49
CA PHE A 17 6.46 -11.70 -0.29
C PHE A 17 5.05 -12.21 0.00
N THR A 18 4.62 -12.07 1.24
CA THR A 18 3.38 -12.65 1.80
C THR A 18 2.48 -11.58 2.42
N GLY A 19 1.26 -11.94 2.81
CA GLY A 19 0.37 -11.06 3.54
C GLY A 19 0.94 -10.59 4.89
N GLU A 20 1.75 -11.42 5.55
CA GLU A 20 2.47 -11.04 6.77
C GLU A 20 3.53 -9.97 6.49
N ASP A 21 4.25 -10.07 5.36
CA ASP A 21 5.20 -9.03 4.96
C ASP A 21 4.47 -7.70 4.67
N VAL A 22 3.31 -7.75 4.00
CA VAL A 22 2.48 -6.57 3.72
C VAL A 22 1.96 -5.93 5.02
N TYR A 23 1.52 -6.74 5.99
CA TYR A 23 1.13 -6.28 7.32
C TYR A 23 2.30 -5.56 8.02
N ARG A 24 3.50 -6.16 8.02
CA ARG A 24 4.70 -5.56 8.63
C ARG A 24 5.11 -4.27 7.95
N ILE A 25 4.98 -4.18 6.62
CA ILE A 25 5.17 -2.91 5.89
C ILE A 25 4.20 -1.86 6.42
N GLY A 26 2.91 -2.21 6.55
CA GLY A 26 1.89 -1.32 7.11
C GLY A 26 2.21 -0.83 8.53
N ARG A 27 2.65 -1.74 9.41
CA ARG A 27 3.05 -1.42 10.80
C ARG A 27 4.16 -0.37 10.88
N CYS A 28 5.07 -0.34 9.91
CA CYS A 28 6.21 0.57 9.92
C CYS A 28 5.86 1.98 9.41
N ILE A 29 4.88 2.11 8.50
CA ILE A 29 4.58 3.36 7.78
C ILE A 29 4.38 4.57 8.73
N PRO A 30 3.52 4.50 9.76
CA PRO A 30 3.25 5.68 10.59
C PRO A 30 4.49 6.22 11.28
N SER A 31 5.29 5.33 11.88
CA SER A 31 6.53 5.72 12.57
C SER A 31 7.65 6.14 11.62
N LEU A 32 7.73 5.55 10.43
CA LEU A 32 8.79 5.81 9.47
C LEU A 32 8.63 7.19 8.81
N PHE A 33 7.40 7.60 8.54
CA PHE A 33 7.09 8.85 7.85
C PHE A 33 6.51 9.93 8.76
N GLY A 34 6.21 9.61 10.03
CA GLY A 34 5.59 10.56 10.97
C GLY A 34 4.17 10.95 10.58
N VAL A 35 3.41 10.03 9.98
CA VAL A 35 2.07 10.30 9.43
C VAL A 35 0.97 9.62 10.24
N THR A 36 -0.19 10.27 10.32
CA THR A 36 -1.39 9.74 11.01
C THR A 36 -2.54 9.42 10.05
N LYS A 37 -2.40 9.74 8.75
CA LYS A 37 -3.40 9.47 7.71
C LYS A 37 -2.72 8.92 6.48
N VAL A 38 -3.19 7.79 5.98
CA VAL A 38 -2.64 7.13 4.79
C VAL A 38 -3.74 6.83 3.78
N LEU A 39 -3.60 7.34 2.55
CA LEU A 39 -4.49 7.01 1.45
C LEU A 39 -4.02 5.73 0.75
N ILE A 40 -4.90 4.75 0.57
CA ILE A 40 -4.58 3.51 -0.14
C ILE A 40 -5.48 3.36 -1.36
N GLY A 41 -4.85 3.13 -2.52
CA GLY A 41 -5.52 2.69 -3.74
C GLY A 41 -5.03 1.32 -4.17
N ARG A 42 -5.82 0.66 -5.01
CA ARG A 42 -5.45 -0.64 -5.56
C ARG A 42 -5.87 -0.84 -7.00
N ASP A 43 -5.17 -1.73 -7.69
CA ASP A 43 -5.56 -2.21 -9.01
C ASP A 43 -6.57 -3.38 -8.94
N CYS A 44 -6.85 -3.98 -10.10
CA CYS A 44 -7.84 -5.04 -10.27
C CYS A 44 -7.29 -6.47 -10.07
N ARG A 45 -6.05 -6.66 -9.56
CA ARG A 45 -5.54 -8.02 -9.32
C ARG A 45 -6.34 -8.71 -8.22
N LEU A 46 -6.49 -10.03 -8.36
CA LEU A 46 -7.22 -10.86 -7.39
C LEU A 46 -6.56 -10.85 -6.00
N SER A 47 -5.25 -10.64 -5.92
CA SER A 47 -4.50 -10.52 -4.67
C SER A 47 -4.61 -9.14 -4.01
N SER A 48 -5.00 -8.10 -4.78
CA SER A 48 -5.00 -6.72 -4.28
C SER A 48 -5.96 -6.45 -3.11
N PRO A 49 -7.17 -7.06 -3.05
CA PRO A 49 -8.03 -6.94 -1.87
C PRO A 49 -7.38 -7.48 -0.58
N GLU A 50 -6.76 -8.66 -0.63
CA GLU A 50 -6.11 -9.23 0.56
C GLU A 50 -4.91 -8.39 1.00
N MET A 51 -4.09 -7.91 0.04
CA MET A 51 -2.99 -6.99 0.35
C MET A 51 -3.49 -5.68 0.99
N TYR A 52 -4.62 -5.15 0.52
CA TYR A 52 -5.24 -3.96 1.10
C TYR A 52 -5.62 -4.22 2.56
N ASP A 53 -6.27 -5.35 2.87
CA ASP A 53 -6.69 -5.69 4.23
C ASP A 53 -5.47 -5.83 5.17
N ARG A 54 -4.41 -6.52 4.70
CA ARG A 54 -3.17 -6.70 5.47
C ARG A 54 -2.46 -5.39 5.73
N LEU A 55 -2.32 -4.55 4.71
CA LEU A 55 -1.68 -3.25 4.81
C LEU A 55 -2.47 -2.33 5.76
N THR A 56 -3.79 -2.34 5.63
CA THR A 56 -4.71 -1.57 6.47
C THR A 56 -4.62 -1.97 7.93
N ALA A 57 -4.63 -3.28 8.23
CA ALA A 57 -4.45 -3.77 9.60
C ALA A 57 -3.11 -3.31 10.20
N GLY A 58 -2.03 -3.40 9.42
CA GLY A 58 -0.72 -2.91 9.86
C GLY A 58 -0.71 -1.40 10.17
N ILE A 59 -1.26 -0.58 9.28
CA ILE A 59 -1.26 0.88 9.47
C ILE A 59 -2.12 1.28 10.67
N THR A 60 -3.34 0.72 10.77
CA THR A 60 -4.31 1.07 11.82
C THR A 60 -3.85 0.65 13.22
N GLU A 61 -3.32 -0.56 13.37
CA GLU A 61 -2.79 -0.99 14.67
C GLU A 61 -1.48 -0.28 15.06
N ALA A 62 -0.81 0.38 14.11
CA ALA A 62 0.34 1.25 14.36
C ALA A 62 -0.07 2.71 14.68
N GLY A 63 -1.38 3.01 14.74
CA GLY A 63 -1.91 4.28 15.21
C GLY A 63 -2.19 5.33 14.14
N ALA A 64 -2.32 4.95 12.86
CA ALA A 64 -2.72 5.85 11.78
C ALA A 64 -4.01 5.40 11.09
N ASP A 65 -4.79 6.37 10.62
CA ASP A 65 -6.03 6.13 9.90
C ASP A 65 -5.77 5.77 8.43
N VAL A 66 -6.59 4.86 7.89
CA VAL A 66 -6.54 4.47 6.49
C VAL A 66 -7.75 5.01 5.75
N TYR A 67 -7.48 5.69 4.63
CA TYR A 67 -8.48 6.21 3.71
C TYR A 67 -8.46 5.36 2.44
N ASN A 68 -9.63 4.85 2.03
CA ASN A 68 -9.74 3.92 0.92
C ASN A 68 -10.16 4.63 -0.36
N SER A 69 -9.27 4.68 -1.35
CA SER A 69 -9.57 5.17 -2.70
C SER A 69 -10.30 4.13 -3.56
N GLY A 70 -10.34 2.87 -3.14
CA GLY A 70 -10.92 1.78 -3.90
C GLY A 70 -10.07 1.35 -5.10
N LEU A 71 -10.76 0.89 -6.14
CA LEU A 71 -10.15 0.51 -7.42
C LEU A 71 -9.80 1.77 -8.21
N CYS A 72 -8.51 1.99 -8.48
CA CYS A 72 -8.06 3.20 -9.15
C CYS A 72 -6.76 2.96 -9.95
N THR A 73 -6.26 4.01 -10.58
CA THR A 73 -4.98 3.99 -11.29
C THR A 73 -3.89 4.64 -10.44
N THR A 74 -2.63 4.32 -10.73
CA THR A 74 -1.49 4.96 -10.06
C THR A 74 -1.51 6.49 -10.21
N PRO A 75 -1.79 7.09 -11.39
CA PRO A 75 -1.90 8.54 -11.51
C PRO A 75 -3.05 9.13 -10.69
N PHE A 76 -4.18 8.42 -10.55
CA PHE A 76 -5.27 8.87 -9.70
C PHE A 76 -4.83 8.98 -8.24
N ILE A 77 -4.09 7.99 -7.73
CA ILE A 77 -3.59 8.05 -6.35
C ILE A 77 -2.65 9.22 -6.13
N TYR A 78 -1.75 9.49 -7.07
CA TYR A 78 -0.86 10.66 -6.97
C TYR A 78 -1.66 11.97 -6.96
N TRP A 79 -2.63 12.11 -7.86
CA TRP A 79 -3.49 13.28 -7.91
C TRP A 79 -4.30 13.44 -6.62
N ALA A 80 -4.96 12.37 -6.15
CA ALA A 80 -5.78 12.39 -4.94
C ALA A 80 -4.96 12.69 -3.68
N THR A 81 -3.70 12.25 -3.65
CA THR A 81 -2.78 12.59 -2.55
C THR A 81 -2.55 14.09 -2.48
N ALA A 82 -2.29 14.74 -3.62
CA ALA A 82 -2.07 16.18 -3.69
C ALA A 82 -3.36 16.98 -3.48
N GLU A 83 -4.47 16.58 -4.14
CA GLU A 83 -5.76 17.27 -4.09
C GLU A 83 -6.37 17.26 -2.69
N TYR A 84 -6.32 16.11 -2.01
CA TYR A 84 -6.93 15.94 -0.68
C TYR A 84 -5.92 16.11 0.47
N ILE A 85 -4.69 16.56 0.17
CA ILE A 85 -3.65 16.91 1.14
C ILE A 85 -3.35 15.73 2.09
N PHE A 86 -3.04 14.56 1.50
CA PHE A 86 -2.50 13.43 2.24
C PHE A 86 -0.97 13.53 2.28
N ASP A 87 -0.38 13.31 3.46
CA ASP A 87 1.07 13.27 3.61
C ASP A 87 1.69 12.01 3.00
N LEU A 88 0.89 10.93 2.87
CA LEU A 88 1.33 9.66 2.31
C LEU A 88 0.19 8.91 1.63
N SER A 89 0.51 8.28 0.50
CA SER A 89 -0.35 7.29 -0.11
C SER A 89 0.41 6.04 -0.55
N VAL A 90 -0.32 4.92 -0.67
CA VAL A 90 0.18 3.65 -1.19
C VAL A 90 -0.70 3.19 -2.34
N MET A 91 -0.08 2.81 -3.44
CA MET A 91 -0.77 2.15 -4.56
C MET A 91 -0.39 0.67 -4.58
N ILE A 92 -1.37 -0.20 -4.39
CA ILE A 92 -1.22 -1.65 -4.55
C ILE A 92 -1.42 -1.99 -6.03
N THR A 93 -0.33 -2.30 -6.72
CA THR A 93 -0.40 -2.71 -8.13
C THR A 93 0.75 -3.61 -8.54
N ALA A 94 0.47 -4.53 -9.46
CA ALA A 94 1.50 -5.28 -10.17
C ALA A 94 1.88 -4.63 -11.52
N SER A 95 1.33 -3.46 -11.85
CA SER A 95 1.51 -2.79 -13.14
C SER A 95 1.23 -3.78 -14.29
N HIS A 96 2.25 -4.09 -15.08
CA HIS A 96 2.22 -5.00 -16.21
C HIS A 96 2.86 -6.36 -15.92
N ASN A 97 3.31 -6.61 -14.69
CA ASN A 97 3.94 -7.88 -14.33
C ASN A 97 2.94 -9.04 -14.47
N PRO A 98 3.40 -10.28 -14.71
CA PRO A 98 2.55 -11.47 -14.66
C PRO A 98 1.69 -11.55 -13.39
#